data_AF-A0A3A4QGF3-F1
#
_entry.id   AF-A0A3A4QGF3-F1
#
_cell.length_a   1.000
_cell.length_b   1.000
_cell.length_c   1.000
_cell.angle_alpha   90.00
_cell.angle_beta   90.00
_cell.angle_gamma   90.00
#
_symmetry.space_group_name_H-M   'P 1'
#
loop_
_entity.id
_entity.type
_entity.pdbx_description
1 polymer ?
#
loop_
_entity_poly.entity_id
_entity_poly.type
_entity_poly.pdbx_seq_one_letter_code
_entity_poly.pdbx_strand_id
1 'polypeptide(L)'
;MLISKDISRLSDDGRYLYIDMRPRLDVYLRYAHWDEGLIVHRLDGNGWELENRDPNILLLTPEHVSNVNLPVHAFIQSIPMDIRTTVTRFDHLQTKVLQLLAVSKAAKDLLQDIPLLLWLLADWAQNPDVTMGDIKTLLRKKRAAILSVILSRESGENNIKFLKKIVPRDFNHRQFHFIRHYLYNDGAGAFRHWPEVPYDALVILKNHLEMVSCRLIKDITSWDYKALSALAPNRSPIINLISDTISMGRDLGVADPMSIINRCDTLTDLQLLHDKWVRKFNLRQTPISHAPLFPDPPIPGNLNIQPIMTEDELLQEGRIMRHCVGGYKSKVREGSSYIYRVIKPERATLEIRKNGRSLSIGQFKLADNQKPSEASKAEVIRWIEDFKKTTSAAFLSIGEEKLRQIPTKMLPHHYVNGFFNVINIEEYIKKRDLQLGI
;
A
#
# COMPACT_ATOMS: atom_id res chain seq x y z
N MET A 1 -13.69 10.73 -1.88
CA MET A 1 -14.90 11.00 -2.69
C MET A 1 -15.59 12.20 -2.08
N LEU A 2 -15.89 13.24 -2.86
CA LEU A 2 -16.62 14.40 -2.38
C LEU A 2 -18.12 14.06 -2.30
N ILE A 3 -18.69 14.12 -1.09
CA ILE A 3 -20.15 14.14 -0.87
C ILE A 3 -20.70 15.49 -1.37
N SER A 4 -21.19 15.55 -2.61
CA SER A 4 -21.74 16.77 -3.23
C SER A 4 -23.23 16.95 -2.94
N LYS A 5 -23.80 18.09 -3.36
CA LYS A 5 -25.26 18.34 -3.33
C LYS A 5 -26.06 17.34 -4.16
N ASP A 6 -25.47 16.80 -5.23
CA ASP A 6 -26.18 15.91 -6.17
C ASP A 6 -26.40 14.52 -5.58
N ILE A 7 -25.57 14.13 -4.60
CA ILE A 7 -25.61 12.83 -3.96
C ILE A 7 -25.91 12.92 -2.46
N SER A 8 -26.24 14.10 -1.93
CA SER A 8 -26.56 14.23 -0.51
C SER A 8 -27.65 15.26 -0.22
N ARG A 9 -28.40 15.03 0.86
CA ARG A 9 -29.41 15.96 1.38
C ARG A 9 -29.59 15.76 2.88
N LEU A 10 -29.98 16.82 3.56
CA LEU A 10 -30.45 16.75 4.94
C LEU A 10 -31.95 16.41 4.97
N SER A 11 -32.42 15.80 6.06
CA SER A 11 -33.84 15.84 6.41
C SER A 11 -34.25 17.26 6.78
N ASP A 12 -35.56 17.54 6.72
CA ASP A 12 -36.13 18.87 7.02
C ASP A 12 -35.83 19.32 8.45
N ASP A 13 -35.74 18.37 9.40
CA ASP A 13 -35.38 18.60 10.80
C ASP A 13 -33.85 18.62 11.05
N GLY A 14 -33.04 18.40 10.01
CA GLY A 14 -31.58 18.30 10.10
C GLY A 14 -31.06 17.08 10.86
N ARG A 15 -31.92 16.14 11.28
CA ARG A 15 -31.56 14.96 12.08
C ARG A 15 -30.85 13.87 11.28
N TYR A 16 -31.02 13.87 9.96
CA TYR A 16 -30.45 12.84 9.09
C TYR A 16 -29.70 13.46 7.90
N LEU A 17 -28.55 12.88 7.59
CA LEU A 17 -27.87 13.07 6.31
C LEU A 17 -28.08 11.84 5.45
N TYR A 18 -28.68 12.05 4.28
CA TYR A 18 -28.87 11.04 3.26
C TYR A 18 -27.75 11.16 2.21
N ILE A 19 -27.15 10.03 1.82
CA ILE A 19 -26.09 9.96 0.79
C ILE A 19 -26.48 8.91 -0.24
N ASP A 20 -26.93 9.34 -1.43
CA ASP A 20 -27.37 8.49 -2.52
C ASP A 20 -26.25 8.25 -3.54
N MET A 21 -25.64 7.07 -3.49
CA MET A 21 -24.60 6.65 -4.40
C MET A 21 -25.08 5.56 -5.37
N ARG A 22 -26.38 5.29 -5.44
CA ARG A 22 -26.95 4.29 -6.37
C ARG A 22 -26.53 4.50 -7.82
N PRO A 23 -26.34 5.74 -8.34
CA PRO A 23 -25.83 5.95 -9.69
C PRO A 23 -24.44 5.35 -9.96
N ARG A 24 -23.66 5.01 -8.92
CA ARG A 24 -22.29 4.51 -9.05
C ARG A 24 -22.01 3.20 -8.32
N LEU A 25 -22.65 2.94 -7.18
CA LEU A 25 -22.26 1.88 -6.24
C LEU A 25 -23.43 1.07 -5.65
N ASP A 26 -24.67 1.25 -6.11
CA ASP A 26 -25.88 0.61 -5.53
C ASP A 26 -25.94 0.67 -3.99
N VAL A 27 -25.65 1.88 -3.47
CA VAL A 27 -25.61 2.17 -2.04
C VAL A 27 -26.37 3.45 -1.79
N TYR A 28 -27.32 3.41 -0.86
CA TYR A 28 -27.98 4.59 -0.31
C TYR A 28 -27.90 4.54 1.21
N LEU A 29 -27.26 5.54 1.81
CA LEU A 29 -27.02 5.60 3.25
C LEU A 29 -27.80 6.73 3.91
N ARG A 30 -28.14 6.52 5.18
CA ARG A 30 -28.74 7.50 6.08
C ARG A 30 -27.94 7.53 7.38
N TYR A 31 -27.30 8.65 7.67
CA TYR A 31 -26.58 8.92 8.91
C TYR A 31 -27.50 9.65 9.88
N ALA A 32 -27.66 9.14 11.09
CA ALA A 32 -28.34 9.82 12.18
C ALA A 32 -27.47 10.93 12.78
N HIS A 33 -28.08 11.90 13.46
CA HIS A 33 -27.41 13.03 14.09
C HIS A 33 -26.32 12.60 15.09
N TRP A 34 -25.37 13.50 15.39
CA TRP A 34 -24.27 13.23 16.33
C TRP A 34 -24.76 12.72 17.70
N ASP A 35 -25.80 13.35 18.25
CA ASP A 35 -26.35 12.98 19.57
C ASP A 35 -27.06 11.60 19.55
N GLU A 36 -27.39 11.08 18.37
CA GLU A 36 -27.91 9.73 18.18
C GLU A 36 -26.77 8.71 17.92
N GLY A 37 -25.51 9.13 18.04
CA GLY A 37 -24.36 8.23 17.89
C GLY A 37 -23.85 8.08 16.45
N LEU A 38 -24.29 8.92 15.50
CA LEU A 38 -23.98 8.78 14.07
C LEU A 38 -24.29 7.38 13.52
N ILE A 39 -25.40 6.78 13.96
CA ILE A 39 -25.84 5.47 13.47
C ILE A 39 -26.08 5.55 11.96
N VAL A 40 -25.51 4.59 11.23
CA VAL A 40 -25.67 4.51 9.78
C VAL A 40 -26.70 3.45 9.46
N HIS A 41 -27.62 3.79 8.56
CA HIS A 41 -28.51 2.84 7.94
C HIS A 41 -28.22 2.76 6.45
N ARG A 42 -28.38 1.59 5.86
CA ARG A 42 -28.35 1.37 4.41
C ARG A 42 -29.75 1.03 3.94
N LEU A 43 -30.17 1.60 2.83
CA LEU A 43 -31.41 1.18 2.17
C LEU A 43 -31.16 -0.15 1.46
N ASP A 44 -31.92 -1.17 1.84
CA ASP A 44 -32.06 -2.42 1.12
C ASP A 44 -33.45 -2.47 0.43
N GLY A 45 -33.75 -3.53 -0.32
CA GLY A 45 -35.04 -3.68 -1.01
C GLY A 45 -36.28 -3.71 -0.09
N ASN A 46 -36.09 -3.92 1.21
CA ASN A 46 -37.13 -4.04 2.23
C ASN A 46 -37.21 -2.82 3.16
N GLY A 47 -36.22 -1.92 3.14
CA GLY A 47 -36.24 -0.68 3.91
C GLY A 47 -34.87 -0.25 4.43
N TRP A 48 -34.86 0.55 5.50
CA TRP A 48 -33.62 1.00 6.13
C TRP A 48 -33.11 -0.02 7.14
N GLU A 49 -32.00 -0.66 6.83
CA GLU A 49 -31.32 -1.61 7.72
C GLU A 49 -30.12 -0.95 8.39
N LEU A 50 -29.78 -1.42 9.60
CA LEU A 50 -28.61 -0.94 10.33
C LEU A 50 -27.31 -1.35 9.61
N GLU A 51 -26.48 -0.38 9.26
CA GLU A 51 -25.14 -0.61 8.70
C GLU A 51 -24.12 -0.61 9.84
N ASN A 52 -23.76 -1.81 10.28
CA ASN A 52 -22.81 -2.01 11.37
C ASN A 52 -21.36 -1.81 10.92
N ARG A 53 -21.06 -1.90 9.62
CA ARG A 53 -19.70 -1.70 9.11
C ARG A 53 -19.45 -0.24 8.77
N ASP A 54 -18.19 0.15 8.74
CA ASP A 54 -17.79 1.45 8.22
C ASP A 54 -17.98 1.45 6.70
N PRO A 55 -18.80 2.36 6.14
CA PRO A 55 -19.02 2.43 4.71
C PRO A 55 -17.80 2.96 3.93
N ASN A 56 -16.71 3.31 4.62
CA ASN A 56 -15.50 3.96 4.09
C ASN A 56 -15.81 5.26 3.33
N ILE A 57 -16.81 5.99 3.82
CA ILE A 57 -17.15 7.34 3.37
C ILE A 57 -16.63 8.32 4.40
N LEU A 58 -15.85 9.28 3.94
CA LEU A 58 -15.30 10.36 4.76
C LEU A 58 -16.35 11.47 4.84
N LEU A 59 -16.81 11.75 6.06
CA LEU A 59 -17.67 12.90 6.37
C LEU A 59 -16.84 14.16 6.66
N LEU A 60 -15.63 13.96 7.17
CA LEU A 60 -14.69 15.00 7.55
C LEU A 60 -13.52 15.00 6.57
N THR A 61 -13.66 15.75 5.47
CA THR A 61 -12.55 16.15 4.60
C THR A 61 -12.35 17.67 4.67
N PRO A 62 -11.17 18.21 4.28
CA PRO A 62 -10.97 19.66 4.21
C PRO A 62 -12.04 20.39 3.40
N GLU A 63 -12.50 19.79 2.30
CA GLU A 63 -13.56 20.33 1.44
C GLU A 63 -14.93 20.34 2.13
N HIS A 64 -15.30 19.26 2.84
CA HIS A 64 -16.54 19.21 3.61
C HIS A 64 -16.56 20.20 4.76
N VAL A 65 -15.43 20.40 5.43
CA VAL A 65 -15.30 21.33 6.54
C VAL A 65 -15.36 22.79 6.08
N SER A 66 -14.82 23.12 4.90
CA SER A 66 -14.73 24.50 4.41
C SER A 66 -15.92 24.96 3.55
N ASN A 67 -16.61 24.05 2.85
CA ASN A 67 -17.66 24.43 1.90
C ASN A 67 -19.05 24.48 2.56
N VAL A 68 -19.44 25.67 3.02
CA VAL A 68 -20.72 25.94 3.70
C VAL A 68 -21.96 25.57 2.90
N ASN A 69 -21.84 25.43 1.58
CA ASN A 69 -22.96 25.12 0.72
C ASN A 69 -23.33 23.64 0.71
N LEU A 70 -22.48 22.74 1.22
CA LEU A 70 -22.73 21.30 1.15
C LEU A 70 -23.68 20.83 2.27
N PRO A 71 -24.64 19.93 1.99
CA PRO A 71 -25.49 19.34 3.04
C PRO A 71 -24.68 18.64 4.12
N VAL A 72 -23.60 17.94 3.74
CA VAL A 72 -22.67 17.32 4.69
C VAL A 72 -21.98 18.35 5.58
N HIS A 73 -21.67 19.57 5.09
CA HIS A 73 -21.06 20.61 5.92
C HIS A 73 -21.99 21.01 7.06
N ALA A 74 -23.26 21.25 6.77
CA ALA A 74 -24.27 21.56 7.78
C ALA A 74 -24.46 20.38 8.75
N PHE A 75 -24.50 19.14 8.24
CA PHE A 75 -24.60 17.94 9.07
C PHE A 75 -23.46 17.81 10.08
N ILE A 76 -22.20 17.95 9.64
CA ILE A 76 -21.05 17.77 10.52
C ILE A 76 -20.93 18.88 11.57
N GLN A 77 -21.69 19.99 11.46
CA GLN A 77 -21.66 21.06 12.47
C GLN A 77 -22.09 20.58 13.86
N SER A 78 -22.89 19.51 13.94
CA SER A 78 -23.28 18.90 15.21
C SER A 78 -22.14 18.17 15.93
N ILE A 79 -21.08 17.78 15.20
CA ILE A 79 -19.92 17.08 15.75
C ILE A 79 -19.02 18.11 16.46
N PRO A 80 -18.62 17.92 17.74
CA PRO A 80 -17.74 18.84 18.45
C PRO A 80 -16.47 19.22 17.66
N MET A 81 -16.07 20.50 17.70
CA MET A 81 -14.98 21.03 16.88
C MET A 81 -13.62 20.37 17.15
N ASP A 82 -13.33 20.05 18.42
CA ASP A 82 -12.14 19.31 18.85
C ASP A 82 -12.09 17.90 18.23
N ILE A 83 -13.24 17.23 18.18
CA ILE A 83 -13.40 15.92 17.53
C ILE A 83 -13.23 16.04 16.03
N ARG A 84 -13.90 17.01 15.38
CA ARG A 84 -13.74 17.24 13.94
C ARG A 84 -12.28 17.45 13.57
N THR A 85 -11.61 18.35 14.29
CA THR A 85 -10.20 18.71 14.02
C THR A 85 -9.26 17.52 14.17
N THR A 86 -9.52 16.63 15.15
CA THR A 86 -8.69 15.44 15.36
C THR A 86 -8.97 14.35 14.32
N VAL A 87 -10.25 14.13 14.00
CA VAL A 87 -10.71 13.00 13.17
C VAL A 87 -10.59 13.26 11.67
N THR A 88 -10.41 14.52 11.22
CA THR A 88 -10.07 14.84 9.82
C THR A 88 -8.83 14.12 9.29
N ARG A 89 -7.91 13.70 10.17
CA ARG A 89 -6.71 12.92 9.81
C ARG A 89 -7.00 11.44 9.56
N PHE A 90 -8.23 10.97 9.81
CA PHE A 90 -8.64 9.58 9.64
C PHE A 90 -9.29 9.38 8.27
N ASP A 91 -8.55 8.74 7.37
CA ASP A 91 -8.99 8.39 6.02
C ASP A 91 -9.51 6.96 5.91
N HIS A 92 -9.44 6.20 7.01
CA HIS A 92 -9.90 4.82 7.07
C HIS A 92 -10.58 4.58 8.42
N LEU A 93 -11.79 3.99 8.38
CA LEU A 93 -12.66 3.78 9.53
C LEU A 93 -13.13 5.08 10.21
N GLN A 94 -13.21 6.19 9.47
CA GLN A 94 -13.56 7.50 10.00
C GLN A 94 -14.95 7.51 10.64
N THR A 95 -15.93 6.89 9.97
CA THR A 95 -17.31 6.83 10.48
C THR A 95 -17.36 6.04 11.78
N LYS A 96 -16.68 4.88 11.85
CA LYS A 96 -16.67 4.07 13.06
C LYS A 96 -15.98 4.77 14.22
N VAL A 97 -14.86 5.45 13.97
CA VAL A 97 -14.19 6.27 15.01
C VAL A 97 -15.14 7.35 15.53
N LEU A 98 -15.85 8.05 14.65
CA LEU A 98 -16.84 9.06 15.06
C LEU A 98 -18.00 8.45 15.88
N GLN A 99 -18.53 7.29 15.46
CA GLN A 99 -19.56 6.57 16.21
C GLN A 99 -19.11 6.22 17.63
N LEU A 100 -17.88 5.71 17.80
CA LEU A 100 -17.32 5.40 19.11
C LEU A 100 -17.21 6.65 20.00
N LEU A 101 -16.79 7.78 19.42
CA LEU A 101 -16.62 9.06 20.12
C LEU A 101 -17.96 9.71 20.48
N ALA A 102 -18.99 9.51 19.67
CA ALA A 102 -20.33 10.02 19.94
C ALA A 102 -20.96 9.35 21.16
N VAL A 103 -20.73 8.04 21.35
CA VAL A 103 -21.45 7.23 22.35
C VAL A 103 -20.67 6.92 23.62
N SER A 104 -19.40 7.35 23.73
CA SER A 104 -18.54 7.00 24.86
C SER A 104 -17.50 8.06 25.21
N LYS A 105 -17.58 8.57 26.45
CA LYS A 105 -16.51 9.42 27.02
C LYS A 105 -15.17 8.68 27.10
N ALA A 106 -15.18 7.39 27.43
CA ALA A 106 -13.96 6.58 27.50
C ALA A 106 -13.27 6.42 26.13
N ALA A 107 -14.02 6.51 25.03
CA ALA A 107 -13.43 6.56 23.69
C ALA A 107 -12.71 7.90 23.44
N LYS A 108 -13.27 9.02 23.92
CA LYS A 108 -12.62 10.34 23.86
C LYS A 108 -11.32 10.34 24.67
N ASP A 109 -11.34 9.78 25.88
CA ASP A 109 -10.13 9.64 26.71
C ASP A 109 -9.08 8.76 26.02
N LEU A 110 -9.51 7.69 25.32
CA LEU A 110 -8.63 6.83 24.54
C LEU A 110 -8.06 7.54 23.31
N LEU A 111 -8.82 8.40 22.63
CA LEU A 111 -8.35 9.21 21.51
C LEU A 111 -7.22 10.15 21.96
N GLN A 112 -7.35 10.77 23.14
CA GLN A 112 -6.34 11.69 23.66
C GLN A 112 -5.06 10.96 24.14
N ASP A 113 -5.20 9.76 24.71
CA ASP A 113 -4.09 8.97 25.25
C ASP A 113 -3.35 8.14 24.17
N ILE A 114 -4.10 7.34 23.39
CA ILE A 114 -3.54 6.43 22.36
C ILE A 114 -4.51 6.36 21.16
N PRO A 115 -4.48 7.34 20.24
CA PRO A 115 -5.36 7.36 19.06
C PRO A 115 -5.32 6.05 18.24
N LEU A 116 -4.13 5.45 18.11
CA LEU A 116 -3.94 4.19 17.39
C LEU A 116 -4.69 3.02 18.01
N LEU A 117 -4.86 2.99 19.33
CA LEU A 117 -5.61 1.94 20.01
C LEU A 117 -7.12 2.12 19.80
N LEU A 118 -7.62 3.37 19.77
CA LEU A 118 -9.00 3.64 19.37
C LEU A 118 -9.25 3.21 17.91
N TRP A 119 -8.29 3.45 17.03
CA TRP A 119 -8.40 3.05 15.63
C TRP A 119 -8.41 1.53 15.44
N LEU A 120 -7.56 0.80 16.17
CA LEU A 120 -7.58 -0.66 16.23
C LEU A 120 -8.91 -1.20 16.80
N LEU A 121 -9.47 -0.51 17.81
CA LEU A 121 -10.79 -0.85 18.35
C LEU A 121 -11.89 -0.64 17.31
N ALA A 122 -11.82 0.43 16.51
CA ALA A 122 -12.78 0.70 15.44
C ALA A 122 -12.77 -0.38 14.35
N ASP A 123 -11.60 -0.96 14.04
CA ASP A 123 -11.49 -2.11 13.14
C ASP A 123 -12.05 -3.39 13.75
N TRP A 124 -11.73 -3.67 15.02
CA TRP A 124 -12.27 -4.82 15.74
C TRP A 124 -13.81 -4.77 15.84
N ALA A 125 -14.36 -3.57 16.05
CA ALA A 125 -15.79 -3.30 16.11
C ALA A 125 -16.53 -3.45 14.77
N GLN A 126 -15.82 -3.75 13.67
CA GLN A 126 -16.45 -4.10 12.39
C GLN A 126 -17.01 -5.54 12.39
N ASN A 127 -16.61 -6.37 13.37
CA ASN A 127 -17.11 -7.73 13.49
C ASN A 127 -18.63 -7.70 13.79
N PRO A 128 -19.47 -8.34 12.96
CA PRO A 128 -20.92 -8.38 13.17
C PRO A 128 -21.36 -8.95 14.53
N ASP A 129 -20.54 -9.81 15.13
CA ASP A 129 -20.83 -10.43 16.43
C ASP A 129 -20.57 -9.48 17.61
N VAL A 130 -19.92 -8.34 17.36
CA VAL A 130 -19.57 -7.36 18.40
C VAL A 130 -20.68 -6.33 18.55
N THR A 131 -21.28 -6.28 19.74
CA THR A 131 -22.32 -5.30 20.06
C THR A 131 -21.73 -4.00 20.61
N MET A 132 -22.53 -2.93 20.60
CA MET A 132 -22.16 -1.68 21.28
C MET A 132 -21.97 -1.86 22.80
N GLY A 133 -22.65 -2.84 23.41
CA GLY A 133 -22.47 -3.20 24.81
C GLY A 133 -21.08 -3.79 25.08
N ASP A 134 -20.60 -4.65 24.18
CA ASP A 134 -19.26 -5.24 24.25
C ASP A 134 -18.18 -4.17 24.14
N ILE A 135 -18.34 -3.26 23.18
CA ILE A 135 -17.44 -2.12 22.97
C ILE A 135 -17.37 -1.23 24.22
N LYS A 136 -18.52 -0.86 24.79
CA LYS A 136 -18.58 -0.04 26.02
C LYS A 136 -17.93 -0.74 27.20
N THR A 137 -18.10 -2.06 27.32
CA THR A 137 -17.46 -2.88 28.36
C THR A 137 -15.95 -2.93 28.15
N LEU A 138 -15.50 -3.11 26.92
CA LEU A 138 -14.09 -3.17 26.55
C LEU A 138 -13.38 -1.84 26.82
N LEU A 139 -13.99 -0.72 26.44
CA LEU A 139 -13.45 0.64 26.65
C LEU A 139 -13.16 0.97 28.11
N ARG A 140 -13.81 0.29 29.07
CA ARG A 140 -13.57 0.46 30.51
C ARG A 140 -12.37 -0.34 31.04
N LYS A 141 -11.80 -1.24 30.23
CA LYS A 141 -10.62 -2.02 30.63
C LYS A 141 -9.34 -1.19 30.51
N LYS A 142 -8.27 -1.67 31.17
CA LYS A 142 -6.91 -1.13 30.99
C LYS A 142 -6.48 -1.26 29.53
N ARG A 143 -5.65 -0.34 29.03
CA ARG A 143 -5.23 -0.27 27.61
C ARG A 143 -4.64 -1.58 27.09
N ALA A 144 -3.78 -2.23 27.87
CA ALA A 144 -3.20 -3.53 27.55
C ALA A 144 -4.29 -4.62 27.36
N ALA A 145 -5.28 -4.66 28.25
CA ALA A 145 -6.41 -5.60 28.13
C ALA A 145 -7.31 -5.29 26.92
N ILE A 146 -7.51 -4.01 26.57
CA ILE A 146 -8.20 -3.63 25.33
C ILE A 146 -7.48 -4.24 24.12
N LEU A 147 -6.16 -4.02 24.05
CA LEU A 147 -5.34 -4.55 22.97
C LEU A 147 -5.33 -6.08 22.93
N SER A 148 -5.31 -6.74 24.09
CA SER A 148 -5.35 -8.20 24.16
C SER A 148 -6.61 -8.79 23.51
N VAL A 149 -7.77 -8.16 23.74
CA VAL A 149 -9.03 -8.58 23.10
C VAL A 149 -8.97 -8.37 21.59
N ILE A 150 -8.49 -7.21 21.14
CA ILE A 150 -8.38 -6.87 19.71
C ILE A 150 -7.47 -7.85 18.96
N LEU A 151 -6.33 -8.21 19.56
CA LEU A 151 -5.36 -9.13 18.94
C LEU A 151 -5.69 -10.61 19.18
N SER A 152 -6.69 -10.90 20.01
CA SER A 152 -7.03 -12.26 20.47
C SER A 152 -5.83 -13.00 21.07
N ARG A 153 -4.93 -12.28 21.75
CA ARG A 153 -3.73 -12.80 22.41
C ARG A 153 -3.30 -11.88 23.54
N GLU A 154 -2.58 -12.39 24.53
CA GLU A 154 -2.07 -11.54 25.61
C GLU A 154 -1.16 -10.43 25.06
N SER A 155 -1.45 -9.20 25.48
CA SER A 155 -0.68 -8.00 25.15
C SER A 155 -0.26 -7.29 26.44
N GLY A 156 1.04 -7.00 26.54
CA GLY A 156 1.61 -6.31 27.68
C GLY A 156 1.85 -4.82 27.46
N GLU A 157 2.48 -4.19 28.46
CA GLU A 157 2.86 -2.78 28.40
C GLU A 157 3.78 -2.45 27.22
N ASN A 158 4.60 -3.39 26.75
CA ASN A 158 5.50 -3.16 25.63
C ASN A 158 4.75 -2.80 24.34
N ASN A 159 3.64 -3.48 24.05
CA ASN A 159 2.80 -3.17 22.89
C ASN A 159 2.11 -1.81 23.03
N ILE A 160 1.70 -1.45 24.25
CA ILE A 160 1.11 -0.14 24.55
C ILE A 160 2.15 0.98 24.40
N LYS A 161 3.35 0.79 24.93
CA LYS A 161 4.48 1.72 24.77
C LYS A 161 4.85 1.86 23.30
N PHE A 162 4.88 0.77 22.54
CA PHE A 162 5.10 0.81 21.09
C PHE A 162 4.04 1.65 20.38
N LEU A 163 2.74 1.40 20.63
CA LEU A 163 1.65 2.20 20.07
C LEU A 163 1.77 3.69 20.40
N LYS A 164 2.15 4.04 21.64
CA LYS A 164 2.37 5.44 22.05
C LYS A 164 3.54 6.11 21.35
N LYS A 165 4.55 5.34 20.95
CA LYS A 165 5.75 5.86 20.27
C LYS A 165 5.53 6.07 18.79
N ILE A 166 4.58 5.38 18.16
CA ILE A 166 4.35 5.52 16.73
C ILE A 166 3.82 6.91 16.44
N VAL A 167 4.49 7.62 15.53
CA VAL A 167 4.05 8.93 15.04
C VAL A 167 3.41 8.72 13.66
N PRO A 168 2.07 8.49 13.58
CA PRO A 168 1.40 8.34 12.30
C PRO A 168 1.39 9.68 11.57
N ARG A 169 1.62 9.64 10.25
CA ARG A 169 1.43 10.83 9.41
C ARG A 169 -0.06 11.16 9.32
N ASP A 170 -0.86 10.12 9.09
CA ASP A 170 -2.31 10.14 8.86
C ASP A 170 -2.87 8.78 9.33
N PHE A 171 -4.19 8.61 9.38
CA PHE A 171 -4.81 7.34 9.77
C PHE A 171 -5.50 6.70 8.55
N ASN A 172 -4.67 6.22 7.61
CA ASN A 172 -5.12 5.57 6.37
C ASN A 172 -4.89 4.04 6.37
N HIS A 173 -5.57 3.32 5.48
CA HIS A 173 -5.51 1.85 5.42
C HIS A 173 -4.07 1.29 5.30
N ARG A 174 -3.16 2.00 4.60
CA ARG A 174 -1.77 1.56 4.48
C ARG A 174 -1.05 1.67 5.82
N GLN A 175 -1.20 2.77 6.56
CA GLN A 175 -0.59 2.91 7.88
C GLN A 175 -1.12 1.85 8.85
N PHE A 176 -2.44 1.63 8.81
CA PHE A 176 -3.11 0.60 9.59
C PHE A 176 -2.50 -0.80 9.39
N HIS A 177 -2.31 -1.19 8.12
CA HIS A 177 -1.74 -2.49 7.76
C HIS A 177 -0.34 -2.73 8.37
N PHE A 178 0.56 -1.75 8.30
CA PHE A 178 1.91 -1.91 8.85
C PHE A 178 1.90 -1.97 10.38
N ILE A 179 1.10 -1.12 11.05
CA ILE A 179 0.99 -1.15 12.51
C ILE A 179 0.49 -2.51 12.98
N ARG A 180 -0.57 -3.05 12.34
CA ARG A 180 -1.05 -4.41 12.59
C ARG A 180 0.05 -5.44 12.35
N HIS A 181 0.77 -5.37 11.23
CA HIS A 181 1.84 -6.32 10.94
C HIS A 181 2.82 -6.46 12.12
N TYR A 182 3.31 -5.36 12.69
CA TYR A 182 4.21 -5.42 13.85
C TYR A 182 3.56 -5.96 15.13
N LEU A 183 2.29 -5.62 15.36
CA LEU A 183 1.55 -6.11 16.52
C LEU A 183 1.23 -7.60 16.43
N TYR A 184 0.94 -8.15 15.25
CA TYR A 184 0.62 -9.58 15.08
C TYR A 184 1.87 -10.46 14.99
N ASN A 185 3.00 -9.92 14.52
CA ASN A 185 4.27 -10.65 14.38
C ASN A 185 5.24 -10.39 15.55
N ASP A 186 4.74 -9.87 16.67
CA ASP A 186 5.51 -9.59 17.90
C ASP A 186 6.75 -8.68 17.73
N GLY A 187 6.73 -7.83 16.70
CA GLY A 187 7.86 -6.96 16.35
C GLY A 187 7.97 -5.70 17.20
N ALA A 188 7.00 -5.42 18.08
CA ALA A 188 6.97 -4.21 18.92
C ALA A 188 8.22 -4.07 19.82
N GLY A 189 8.74 -5.19 20.33
CA GLY A 189 9.91 -5.21 21.21
C GLY A 189 11.19 -4.68 20.56
N ALA A 190 11.31 -4.78 19.23
CA ALA A 190 12.47 -4.28 18.48
C ALA A 190 12.65 -2.76 18.63
N PHE A 191 11.57 -2.02 18.86
CA PHE A 191 11.57 -0.56 18.98
C PHE A 191 11.68 -0.06 20.43
N ARG A 192 11.99 -0.93 21.40
CA ARG A 192 12.02 -0.56 22.83
C ARG A 192 12.91 0.66 23.14
N HIS A 193 14.01 0.81 22.41
CA HIS A 193 15.02 1.85 22.59
C HIS A 193 14.77 3.12 21.78
N TRP A 194 13.72 3.13 20.94
CA TRP A 194 13.34 4.31 20.17
C TRP A 194 12.49 5.23 21.04
N PRO A 195 12.78 6.54 21.13
CA PRO A 195 11.94 7.49 21.86
C PRO A 195 10.60 7.70 21.14
N GLU A 196 10.64 7.80 19.83
CA GLU A 196 9.50 7.85 18.91
C GLU A 196 9.79 6.92 17.72
N VAL A 197 8.75 6.39 17.10
CA VAL A 197 8.85 5.50 15.93
C VAL A 197 8.14 6.16 14.76
N PRO A 198 8.89 6.80 13.84
CA PRO A 198 8.30 7.32 12.61
C PRO A 198 7.63 6.19 11.83
N TYR A 199 6.47 6.46 11.23
CA TYR A 199 5.82 5.50 10.33
C TYR A 199 6.76 5.01 9.21
N ASP A 200 7.70 5.87 8.78
CA ASP A 200 8.80 5.54 7.87
C ASP A 200 9.65 4.35 8.28
N ALA A 201 10.00 4.26 9.55
CA ALA A 201 10.77 3.15 10.09
C ALA A 201 10.01 1.83 9.92
N LEU A 202 8.70 1.82 10.22
CA LEU A 202 7.86 0.62 10.10
C LEU A 202 7.78 0.10 8.65
N VAL A 203 7.75 1.00 7.67
CA VAL A 203 7.66 0.57 6.26
C VAL A 203 8.98 -0.03 5.78
N ILE A 204 10.10 0.61 6.12
CA ILE A 204 11.44 0.18 5.66
C ILE A 204 11.85 -1.12 6.38
N LEU A 205 11.62 -1.20 7.69
CA LEU A 205 12.05 -2.33 8.53
C LEU A 205 11.14 -3.55 8.41
N LYS A 206 10.05 -3.52 7.63
CA LYS A 206 9.09 -4.64 7.54
C LYS A 206 9.77 -5.96 7.18
N ASN A 207 10.74 -5.92 6.26
CA ASN A 207 11.47 -7.10 5.80
C ASN A 207 12.91 -7.16 6.34
N HIS A 208 13.34 -6.17 7.12
CA HIS A 208 14.73 -5.99 7.57
C HIS A 208 14.78 -5.50 9.02
N LEU A 209 14.06 -6.16 9.93
CA LEU A 209 13.96 -5.73 11.34
C LEU A 209 15.32 -5.74 12.05
N GLU A 210 16.27 -6.53 11.56
CA GLU A 210 17.68 -6.55 11.98
C GLU A 210 18.38 -5.18 11.84
N MET A 211 17.85 -4.27 11.01
CA MET A 211 18.35 -2.91 10.84
C MET A 211 17.77 -1.90 11.83
N VAL A 212 16.94 -2.32 12.80
CA VAL A 212 16.26 -1.40 13.74
C VAL A 212 17.22 -0.52 14.56
N SER A 213 18.46 -0.96 14.73
CA SER A 213 19.50 -0.21 15.45
C SER A 213 20.43 0.60 14.52
N CYS A 214 20.27 0.45 13.20
CA CYS A 214 21.15 1.07 12.21
C CYS A 214 20.95 2.59 12.16
N ARG A 215 22.06 3.34 12.16
CA ARG A 215 22.05 4.82 12.08
C ARG A 215 21.43 5.33 10.78
N LEU A 216 21.67 4.64 9.66
CA LEU A 216 20.99 4.88 8.39
C LEU A 216 19.47 4.99 8.52
N ILE A 217 18.85 4.08 9.26
CA ILE A 217 17.39 4.06 9.41
C ILE A 217 16.93 5.27 10.22
N LYS A 218 17.68 5.64 11.27
CA LYS A 218 17.38 6.86 12.04
C LYS A 218 17.55 8.12 11.21
N ASP A 219 18.63 8.22 10.42
CA ASP A 219 18.88 9.33 9.50
C ASP A 219 17.72 9.48 8.50
N ILE A 220 17.45 8.44 7.71
CA ILE A 220 16.35 8.45 6.72
C ILE A 220 15.00 8.79 7.36
N THR A 221 14.70 8.27 8.55
CA THR A 221 13.38 8.45 9.17
C THR A 221 13.24 9.77 9.94
N SER A 222 14.35 10.45 10.23
CA SER A 222 14.37 11.80 10.82
C SER A 222 14.07 12.90 9.81
N TRP A 223 14.20 12.61 8.51
CA TRP A 223 13.93 13.58 7.47
C TRP A 223 12.44 13.90 7.44
N ASP A 224 12.11 15.18 7.52
CA ASP A 224 10.77 15.64 7.19
C ASP A 224 10.56 15.55 5.67
N TYR A 225 10.30 14.33 5.19
CA TYR A 225 9.96 14.09 3.79
C TYR A 225 8.68 14.85 3.35
N LYS A 226 7.85 15.38 4.27
CA LYS A 226 6.75 16.27 3.87
C LYS A 226 7.30 17.63 3.39
N ALA A 227 8.37 18.13 3.98
CA ALA A 227 9.06 19.34 3.51
C ALA A 227 9.84 19.12 2.19
N LEU A 228 10.26 17.88 1.90
CA LEU A 228 11.11 17.56 0.74
C LEU A 228 10.38 17.07 -0.52
N SER A 229 9.05 16.82 -0.50
CA SER A 229 8.32 16.65 -1.76
C SER A 229 6.80 16.77 -1.63
N ALA A 230 6.23 17.67 -2.43
CA ALA A 230 4.82 17.72 -2.84
C ALA A 230 4.35 16.48 -3.66
N LEU A 231 5.12 15.39 -3.64
CA LEU A 231 4.88 14.13 -4.34
C LEU A 231 5.15 13.02 -3.32
N ALA A 232 4.10 12.41 -2.76
CA ALA A 232 4.16 11.41 -1.69
C ALA A 232 5.48 10.60 -1.63
N PRO A 233 6.20 10.57 -0.49
CA PRO A 233 7.53 9.96 -0.42
C PRO A 233 7.44 8.46 -0.68
N ASN A 234 7.80 8.08 -1.91
CA ASN A 234 7.91 6.68 -2.31
C ASN A 234 9.15 6.10 -1.62
N ARG A 235 8.97 5.19 -0.66
CA ARG A 235 10.08 4.50 0.04
C ARG A 235 10.65 3.34 -0.77
N SER A 236 9.98 2.93 -1.85
CA SER A 236 10.43 1.81 -2.68
C SER A 236 11.86 1.97 -3.20
N PRO A 237 12.37 3.16 -3.59
CA PRO A 237 13.77 3.32 -3.98
C PRO A 237 14.75 2.94 -2.87
N ILE A 238 14.47 3.33 -1.62
CA ILE A 238 15.33 3.03 -0.45
C ILE A 238 15.28 1.54 -0.15
N ILE A 239 14.08 0.96 -0.10
CA ILE A 239 13.89 -0.48 0.15
C ILE A 239 14.59 -1.31 -0.95
N ASN A 240 14.43 -0.91 -2.21
CA ASN A 240 15.12 -1.54 -3.33
C ASN A 240 16.63 -1.41 -3.21
N LEU A 241 17.18 -0.24 -2.86
CA LEU A 241 18.62 -0.05 -2.68
C LEU A 241 19.18 -0.96 -1.59
N ILE A 242 18.50 -1.07 -0.44
CA ILE A 242 18.88 -2.00 0.64
C ILE A 242 18.86 -3.44 0.11
N SER A 243 17.74 -3.88 -0.48
CA SER A 243 17.58 -5.24 -1.01
C SER A 243 18.61 -5.59 -2.09
N ASP A 244 18.86 -4.68 -3.04
CA ASP A 244 19.81 -4.87 -4.12
C ASP A 244 21.24 -4.92 -3.57
N THR A 245 21.59 -4.07 -2.60
CA THR A 245 22.90 -4.11 -1.93
C THR A 245 23.12 -5.45 -1.22
N ILE A 246 22.12 -5.94 -0.47
CA ILE A 246 22.20 -7.25 0.20
C ILE A 246 22.45 -8.36 -0.83
N SER A 247 21.66 -8.39 -1.90
CA SER A 247 21.81 -9.37 -2.97
C SER A 247 23.18 -9.31 -3.63
N MET A 248 23.68 -8.10 -3.95
CA MET A 248 25.04 -7.92 -4.49
C MET A 248 26.11 -8.48 -3.53
N GLY A 249 25.99 -8.22 -2.23
CA GLY A 249 26.92 -8.75 -1.24
C GLY A 249 26.93 -10.28 -1.21
N ARG A 250 25.75 -10.91 -1.21
CA ARG A 250 25.61 -12.38 -1.24
C ARG A 250 26.21 -12.96 -2.51
N ASP A 251 25.87 -12.39 -3.67
CA ASP A 251 26.43 -12.82 -4.95
C ASP A 251 27.95 -12.64 -4.99
N LEU A 252 28.47 -11.62 -4.31
CA LEU A 252 29.90 -11.41 -4.16
C LEU A 252 30.60 -12.41 -3.21
N GLY A 253 29.85 -13.28 -2.53
CA GLY A 253 30.38 -14.21 -1.54
C GLY A 253 30.72 -13.53 -0.21
N VAL A 254 30.16 -12.35 0.08
CA VAL A 254 30.29 -11.71 1.39
C VAL A 254 29.47 -12.53 2.39
N ALA A 255 30.12 -13.05 3.43
CA ALA A 255 29.51 -13.95 4.40
C ALA A 255 28.32 -13.30 5.13
N ASP A 256 28.44 -12.03 5.53
CA ASP A 256 27.37 -11.26 6.17
C ASP A 256 27.28 -9.83 5.58
N PRO A 257 26.54 -9.65 4.48
CA PRO A 257 26.33 -8.33 3.87
C PRO A 257 25.63 -7.35 4.82
N MET A 258 24.77 -7.85 5.70
CA MET A 258 23.99 -7.03 6.63
C MET A 258 24.88 -6.36 7.67
N SER A 259 25.89 -7.06 8.20
CA SER A 259 26.84 -6.44 9.12
C SER A 259 27.57 -5.24 8.53
N ILE A 260 27.80 -5.23 7.21
CA ILE A 260 28.47 -4.14 6.50
C ILE A 260 27.49 -2.99 6.26
N ILE A 261 26.27 -3.30 5.80
CA ILE A 261 25.20 -2.31 5.62
C ILE A 261 24.86 -1.60 6.93
N ASN A 262 24.88 -2.33 8.05
CA ASN A 262 24.60 -1.75 9.37
C ASN A 262 25.63 -0.70 9.83
N ARG A 263 26.79 -0.62 9.16
CA ARG A 263 27.83 0.40 9.40
C ARG A 263 27.67 1.65 8.51
N CYS A 264 26.71 1.64 7.58
CA CYS A 264 26.35 2.84 6.84
C CYS A 264 25.60 3.79 7.78
N ASP A 265 26.05 5.04 7.85
CA ASP A 265 25.40 6.06 8.69
C ASP A 265 24.37 6.86 7.89
N THR A 266 24.56 6.97 6.56
CA THR A 266 23.73 7.77 5.66
C THR A 266 23.32 7.01 4.40
N LEU A 267 22.29 7.52 3.71
CA LEU A 267 21.87 6.97 2.41
C LEU A 267 22.99 7.02 1.36
N THR A 268 23.85 8.03 1.44
CA THR A 268 25.04 8.17 0.59
C THR A 268 26.04 7.05 0.83
N ASP A 269 26.29 6.67 2.09
CA ASP A 269 27.20 5.57 2.41
C ASP A 269 26.69 4.24 1.83
N LEU A 270 25.38 4.00 1.94
CA LEU A 270 24.75 2.82 1.34
C LEU A 270 24.89 2.84 -0.19
N GLN A 271 24.67 3.98 -0.83
CA GLN A 271 24.83 4.11 -2.29
C GLN A 271 26.29 3.86 -2.72
N LEU A 272 27.28 4.40 -1.99
CA LEU A 272 28.69 4.17 -2.27
C LEU A 272 29.08 2.69 -2.10
N LEU A 273 28.56 2.03 -1.06
CA LEU A 273 28.74 0.60 -0.85
C LEU A 273 28.13 -0.21 -1.99
N HIS A 274 26.89 0.10 -2.36
CA HIS A 274 26.19 -0.50 -3.48
C HIS A 274 27.00 -0.38 -4.77
N ASP A 275 27.43 0.83 -5.15
CA ASP A 275 28.14 1.08 -6.41
C ASP A 275 29.53 0.41 -6.43
N LYS A 276 30.19 0.32 -5.27
CA LYS A 276 31.41 -0.47 -5.11
C LYS A 276 31.16 -1.95 -5.40
N TRP A 277 30.08 -2.52 -4.86
CA TRP A 277 29.74 -3.93 -5.06
C TRP A 277 29.26 -4.21 -6.48
N VAL A 278 28.46 -3.34 -7.09
CA VAL A 278 28.08 -3.45 -8.50
C VAL A 278 29.30 -3.44 -9.41
N ARG A 279 30.25 -2.52 -9.20
CA ARG A 279 31.51 -2.50 -9.98
C ARG A 279 32.28 -3.80 -9.82
N LYS A 280 32.46 -4.28 -8.58
CA LYS A 280 33.16 -5.55 -8.32
C LYS A 280 32.45 -6.74 -8.96
N PHE A 281 31.12 -6.76 -8.93
CA PHE A 281 30.31 -7.82 -9.52
C PHE A 281 30.44 -7.82 -11.05
N ASN A 282 30.28 -6.65 -11.68
CA ASN A 282 30.36 -6.51 -13.14
C ASN A 282 31.76 -6.80 -13.70
N LEU A 283 32.82 -6.57 -12.92
CA LEU A 283 34.20 -6.91 -13.29
C LEU A 283 34.50 -8.42 -13.28
N ARG A 284 33.62 -9.25 -12.70
CA ARG A 284 33.82 -10.70 -12.74
C ARG A 284 33.72 -11.20 -14.17
N GLN A 285 34.77 -11.83 -14.65
CA GLN A 285 34.71 -12.65 -15.84
C GLN A 285 33.98 -13.94 -15.48
N THR A 286 32.71 -14.02 -15.88
CA THR A 286 31.97 -15.28 -15.87
C THR A 286 32.17 -15.91 -17.24
N PRO A 287 32.68 -17.15 -17.34
CA PRO A 287 32.69 -17.87 -18.59
C PRO A 287 31.29 -17.90 -19.18
N ILE A 288 31.16 -17.57 -20.46
CA ILE A 288 29.90 -17.73 -21.22
C ILE A 288 29.58 -19.23 -21.17
N SER A 289 28.53 -19.55 -20.43
CA SER A 289 28.02 -20.91 -20.27
C SER A 289 26.77 -20.99 -21.13
N HIS A 290 26.44 -22.17 -21.68
CA HIS A 290 25.13 -22.39 -22.29
C HIS A 290 24.07 -22.44 -21.17
N ALA A 291 23.84 -21.30 -20.51
CA ALA A 291 22.93 -21.17 -19.40
C ALA A 291 21.50 -21.51 -19.87
N PRO A 292 20.72 -22.20 -19.03
CA PRO A 292 19.33 -22.51 -19.38
C PRO A 292 18.55 -21.22 -19.65
N LEU A 293 17.58 -21.33 -20.56
CA LEU A 293 16.63 -20.24 -20.83
C LEU A 293 15.88 -19.89 -19.54
N PHE A 294 15.68 -18.59 -19.34
CA PHE A 294 14.76 -18.10 -18.33
C PHE A 294 13.31 -18.44 -18.70
N PRO A 295 12.39 -18.43 -17.71
CA PRO A 295 10.96 -18.60 -17.98
C PRO A 295 10.45 -17.57 -18.99
N ASP A 296 9.46 -17.98 -19.79
CA ASP A 296 8.86 -17.09 -20.78
C ASP A 296 8.35 -15.79 -20.14
N PRO A 297 8.63 -14.63 -20.77
CA PRO A 297 8.17 -13.34 -20.28
C PRO A 297 6.63 -13.26 -20.32
N PRO A 298 5.97 -12.66 -19.32
CA PRO A 298 4.52 -12.56 -19.26
C PRO A 298 3.96 -11.56 -20.27
N ILE A 299 4.80 -10.69 -20.82
CA ILE A 299 4.47 -9.76 -21.90
C ILE A 299 5.50 -9.99 -23.01
N PRO A 300 5.09 -10.40 -24.22
CA PRO A 300 6.02 -10.62 -25.31
C PRO A 300 6.69 -9.29 -25.70
N GLY A 301 7.98 -9.38 -26.03
CA GLY A 301 8.73 -8.25 -26.52
C GLY A 301 8.32 -7.80 -27.92
N ASN A 302 8.88 -6.68 -28.33
CA ASN A 302 8.84 -6.16 -29.70
C ASN A 302 10.23 -5.62 -30.10
N LEU A 303 10.32 -4.94 -31.26
CA LEU A 303 11.58 -4.38 -31.75
C LEU A 303 12.22 -3.35 -30.78
N ASN A 304 11.39 -2.62 -30.03
CA ASN A 304 11.83 -1.56 -29.12
C ASN A 304 11.99 -2.04 -27.67
N ILE A 305 11.32 -3.11 -27.26
CA ILE A 305 11.32 -3.64 -25.89
C ILE A 305 11.53 -5.15 -25.96
N GLN A 306 12.75 -5.59 -25.69
CA GLN A 306 13.21 -6.97 -25.94
C GLN A 306 13.45 -7.69 -24.61
N PRO A 307 12.85 -8.86 -24.37
CA PRO A 307 13.10 -9.60 -23.14
C PRO A 307 14.53 -10.12 -23.09
N ILE A 308 15.08 -10.18 -21.87
CA ILE A 308 16.33 -10.85 -21.57
C ILE A 308 16.00 -12.31 -21.22
N MET A 309 16.48 -13.23 -22.04
CA MET A 309 16.05 -14.63 -22.02
C MET A 309 17.10 -15.57 -21.41
N THR A 310 18.32 -15.10 -21.17
CA THR A 310 19.40 -15.90 -20.57
C THR A 310 20.13 -15.16 -19.46
N GLU A 311 20.80 -15.93 -18.59
CA GLU A 311 21.65 -15.36 -17.55
C GLU A 311 22.82 -14.56 -18.12
N ASP A 312 23.41 -15.03 -19.22
CA ASP A 312 24.50 -14.32 -19.88
C ASP A 312 24.05 -12.96 -20.43
N GLU A 313 22.87 -12.92 -21.05
CA GLU A 313 22.27 -11.67 -21.50
C GLU A 313 22.00 -10.70 -20.35
N LEU A 314 21.60 -11.21 -19.18
CA LEU A 314 21.34 -10.43 -17.98
C LEU A 314 22.63 -9.88 -17.35
N LEU A 315 23.68 -10.70 -17.26
CA LEU A 315 25.00 -10.27 -16.80
C LEU A 315 25.58 -9.22 -17.74
N GLN A 316 25.46 -9.43 -19.05
CA GLN A 316 25.93 -8.49 -20.05
C GLN A 316 25.16 -7.16 -19.98
N GLU A 317 23.85 -7.21 -19.77
CA GLU A 317 23.04 -6.02 -19.51
C GLU A 317 23.55 -5.23 -18.30
N GLY A 318 23.80 -5.93 -17.18
CA GLY A 318 24.35 -5.34 -15.96
C GLY A 318 25.67 -4.61 -16.19
N ARG A 319 26.56 -5.19 -17.01
CA ARG A 319 27.85 -4.59 -17.39
C ARG A 319 27.67 -3.37 -18.29
N ILE A 320 26.91 -3.50 -19.39
CA ILE A 320 26.70 -2.43 -20.37
C ILE A 320 26.03 -1.22 -19.70
N MET A 321 24.99 -1.46 -18.91
CA MET A 321 24.20 -0.42 -18.27
C MET A 321 24.77 0.02 -16.91
N ARG A 322 25.87 -0.61 -16.46
CA ARG A 322 26.58 -0.29 -15.20
C ARG A 322 25.68 -0.28 -13.96
N HIS A 323 24.74 -1.24 -13.88
CA HIS A 323 23.81 -1.36 -12.76
C HIS A 323 23.65 -2.80 -12.28
N CYS A 324 22.94 -3.00 -11.16
CA CYS A 324 22.84 -4.26 -10.42
C CYS A 324 21.97 -5.36 -11.05
N VAL A 325 21.40 -5.15 -12.25
CA VAL A 325 20.45 -6.13 -12.84
C VAL A 325 21.05 -7.53 -13.04
N GLY A 326 22.38 -7.63 -13.19
CA GLY A 326 23.07 -8.92 -13.32
C GLY A 326 22.85 -9.86 -12.12
N GLY A 327 22.56 -9.34 -10.92
CA GLY A 327 22.23 -10.17 -9.76
C GLY A 327 20.76 -10.57 -9.66
N TYR A 328 19.91 -10.22 -10.63
CA TYR A 328 18.49 -10.57 -10.61
C TYR A 328 18.22 -12.01 -11.07
N LYS A 329 19.26 -12.80 -11.40
CA LYS A 329 19.18 -14.18 -11.90
C LYS A 329 18.16 -15.06 -11.15
N SER A 330 18.17 -15.06 -9.81
CA SER A 330 17.27 -15.91 -9.02
C SER A 330 15.82 -15.45 -9.14
N LYS A 331 15.57 -14.13 -9.08
CA LYS A 331 14.23 -13.55 -9.26
C LYS A 331 13.65 -13.88 -10.64
N VAL A 332 14.49 -13.86 -11.68
CA VAL A 332 14.09 -14.20 -13.04
C VAL A 332 13.83 -15.69 -13.20
N ARG A 333 14.70 -16.56 -12.67
CA ARG A 333 14.49 -18.03 -12.66
C ARG A 333 13.21 -18.44 -11.94
N GLU A 334 12.89 -17.77 -10.83
CA GLU A 334 11.67 -18.00 -10.05
C GLU A 334 10.40 -17.42 -10.70
N GLY A 335 10.53 -16.64 -11.79
CA GLY A 335 9.41 -15.98 -12.47
C GLY A 335 8.77 -14.86 -11.65
N SER A 336 9.45 -14.33 -10.63
CA SER A 336 8.99 -13.19 -9.83
C SER A 336 9.37 -11.84 -10.46
N SER A 337 10.43 -11.81 -11.28
CA SER A 337 10.84 -10.66 -12.10
C SER A 337 11.14 -11.07 -13.53
N TYR A 338 10.91 -10.17 -14.49
CA TYR A 338 11.25 -10.34 -15.90
C TYR A 338 11.92 -9.08 -16.39
N ILE A 339 13.06 -9.22 -17.08
CA ILE A 339 13.89 -8.08 -17.46
C ILE A 339 13.83 -7.87 -18.98
N TYR A 340 13.73 -6.62 -19.39
CA TYR A 340 13.69 -6.21 -20.79
C TYR A 340 14.71 -5.12 -21.06
N ARG A 341 15.30 -5.16 -22.26
CA ARG A 341 16.04 -4.07 -22.86
C ARG A 341 15.05 -3.17 -23.58
N VAL A 342 14.99 -1.91 -23.22
CA VAL A 342 14.30 -0.87 -23.98
C VAL A 342 15.33 -0.22 -24.90
N ILE A 343 15.11 -0.28 -26.20
CA ILE A 343 15.99 0.25 -27.25
C ILE A 343 15.57 1.68 -27.62
N LYS A 344 14.26 1.94 -27.63
CA LYS A 344 13.67 3.24 -27.98
C LYS A 344 12.55 3.61 -27.00
N PRO A 345 12.31 4.91 -26.76
CA PRO A 345 13.04 6.05 -27.32
C PRO A 345 14.42 6.27 -26.68
N GLU A 346 14.68 5.71 -25.50
CA GLU A 346 16.00 5.74 -24.86
C GLU A 346 16.46 4.33 -24.49
N ARG A 347 17.77 4.11 -24.53
CA ARG A 347 18.37 2.85 -24.10
C ARG A 347 18.24 2.69 -22.59
N ALA A 348 17.41 1.74 -22.16
CA ALA A 348 17.08 1.52 -20.75
C ALA A 348 16.88 0.04 -20.42
N THR A 349 16.85 -0.28 -19.13
CA THR A 349 16.53 -1.61 -18.60
C THR A 349 15.23 -1.52 -17.81
N LEU A 350 14.29 -2.40 -18.14
CA LEU A 350 12.96 -2.46 -17.54
C LEU A 350 12.78 -3.79 -16.80
N GLU A 351 12.31 -3.72 -15.56
CA GLU A 351 11.85 -4.86 -14.78
C GLU A 351 10.32 -4.87 -14.74
N ILE A 352 9.73 -6.02 -15.07
CA ILE A 352 8.33 -6.34 -14.79
C ILE A 352 8.28 -7.35 -13.65
N ARG A 353 7.60 -6.99 -12.56
CA ARG A 353 7.41 -7.86 -11.39
C ARG A 353 6.07 -8.58 -11.48
N LYS A 354 6.08 -9.86 -11.10
CA LYS A 354 4.89 -10.70 -11.01
C LYS A 354 4.58 -10.97 -9.53
N ASN A 355 3.43 -10.48 -9.09
CA ASN A 355 2.91 -10.68 -7.73
C ASN A 355 1.59 -11.47 -7.82
N GLY A 356 1.70 -12.80 -7.71
CA GLY A 356 0.58 -13.71 -7.95
C GLY A 356 0.08 -13.58 -9.40
N ARG A 357 -1.17 -13.11 -9.56
CA ARG A 357 -1.79 -12.86 -10.88
C ARG A 357 -1.54 -11.44 -11.43
N SER A 358 -0.87 -10.59 -10.65
CA SER A 358 -0.72 -9.18 -10.97
C SER A 358 0.66 -8.91 -11.57
N LEU A 359 0.71 -8.15 -12.67
CA LEU A 359 1.95 -7.62 -13.23
C LEU A 359 2.10 -6.15 -12.88
N SER A 360 3.31 -5.72 -12.58
CA SER A 360 3.64 -4.33 -12.27
C SER A 360 5.01 -3.95 -12.80
N ILE A 361 5.19 -2.67 -13.15
CA ILE A 361 6.52 -2.13 -13.44
C ILE A 361 7.30 -2.10 -12.12
N GLY A 362 8.46 -2.76 -12.11
CA GLY A 362 9.43 -2.70 -11.03
C GLY A 362 10.35 -1.49 -11.22
N GLN A 363 11.61 -1.74 -11.53
CA GLN A 363 12.57 -0.71 -11.91
C GLN A 363 12.53 -0.39 -13.40
N PHE A 364 12.71 0.88 -13.76
CA PHE A 364 12.94 1.32 -15.14
C PHE A 364 14.05 2.38 -15.16
N LYS A 365 15.22 2.01 -15.69
CA LYS A 365 16.47 2.74 -15.47
C LYS A 365 17.33 2.84 -16.72
N LEU A 366 17.95 4.00 -16.91
CA LEU A 366 19.03 4.17 -17.88
C LEU A 366 20.36 3.66 -17.27
N ALA A 367 21.46 3.84 -18.01
CA ALA A 367 22.79 3.54 -17.49
C ALA A 367 23.06 4.29 -16.17
N ASP A 368 23.82 3.65 -15.28
CA ASP A 368 24.16 4.18 -13.95
C ASP A 368 22.94 4.54 -13.08
N ASN A 369 21.84 3.80 -13.23
CA ASN A 369 20.59 3.99 -12.47
C ASN A 369 19.92 5.36 -12.68
N GLN A 370 20.25 6.08 -13.76
CA GLN A 370 19.60 7.34 -14.12
C GLN A 370 18.11 7.13 -14.45
N LYS A 371 17.32 8.21 -14.34
CA LYS A 371 15.88 8.17 -14.59
C LYS A 371 15.60 8.28 -16.10
N PRO A 372 14.70 7.46 -16.66
CA PRO A 372 14.25 7.61 -18.04
C PRO A 372 13.33 8.82 -18.20
N SER A 373 13.25 9.36 -19.42
CA SER A 373 12.34 10.46 -19.77
C SER A 373 10.87 10.05 -19.66
N GLU A 374 9.97 11.04 -19.60
CA GLU A 374 8.53 10.78 -19.65
C GLU A 374 8.11 10.12 -20.98
N ALA A 375 8.79 10.42 -22.09
CA ALA A 375 8.53 9.77 -23.38
C ALA A 375 8.82 8.26 -23.33
N SER A 376 9.95 7.87 -22.71
CA SER A 376 10.28 6.47 -22.47
C SER A 376 9.26 5.77 -21.58
N LYS A 377 8.78 6.44 -20.53
CA LYS A 377 7.74 5.89 -19.64
C LYS A 377 6.42 5.70 -20.39
N ALA A 378 6.02 6.69 -21.19
CA ALA A 378 4.80 6.61 -21.99
C ALA A 378 4.84 5.47 -23.01
N GLU A 379 6.01 5.22 -23.63
CA GLU A 379 6.19 4.10 -24.56
C GLU A 379 6.02 2.75 -23.86
N VAL A 380 6.65 2.56 -22.70
CA VAL A 380 6.51 1.32 -21.90
C VAL A 380 5.06 1.12 -21.45
N ILE A 381 4.38 2.19 -21.00
CA ILE A 381 2.97 2.12 -20.60
C ILE A 381 2.11 1.69 -21.78
N ARG A 382 2.28 2.32 -22.95
CA ARG A 382 1.53 1.99 -24.17
C ARG A 382 1.73 0.52 -24.57
N TRP A 383 2.97 0.04 -24.57
CA TRP A 383 3.28 -1.37 -24.86
C TRP A 383 2.55 -2.34 -23.93
N ILE A 384 2.51 -2.04 -22.61
CA ILE A 384 1.77 -2.86 -21.65
C ILE A 384 0.26 -2.81 -21.91
N GLU A 385 -0.28 -1.64 -22.23
CA GLU A 385 -1.71 -1.45 -22.53
C GLU A 385 -2.14 -2.17 -23.81
N ASP A 386 -1.33 -2.12 -24.85
CA ASP A 386 -1.59 -2.81 -26.12
C ASP A 386 -1.60 -4.33 -25.93
N PHE A 387 -0.70 -4.87 -25.11
CA PHE A 387 -0.73 -6.27 -24.72
C PHE A 387 -2.02 -6.64 -23.97
N LYS A 388 -2.46 -5.79 -23.03
CA LYS A 388 -3.73 -6.01 -22.31
C LYS A 388 -4.92 -6.03 -23.27
N LYS A 389 -5.03 -5.05 -24.18
CA LYS A 389 -6.10 -4.98 -25.19
C LYS A 389 -6.11 -6.23 -26.07
N THR A 390 -4.94 -6.65 -26.55
CA THR A 390 -4.81 -7.83 -27.41
C THR A 390 -5.20 -9.12 -26.67
N THR A 391 -4.77 -9.26 -25.41
CA THR A 391 -5.10 -10.43 -24.58
C THR A 391 -6.59 -10.48 -24.23
N SER A 392 -7.19 -9.34 -23.88
CA SER A 392 -8.63 -9.23 -23.63
C SER A 392 -9.46 -9.49 -24.88
N ALA A 393 -9.04 -8.96 -26.04
CA ALA A 393 -9.70 -9.21 -27.32
C ALA A 393 -9.58 -10.67 -27.77
N ALA A 394 -8.43 -11.32 -27.55
CA ALA A 394 -8.24 -12.75 -27.81
C ALA A 394 -9.09 -13.63 -26.89
N PHE A 395 -9.28 -13.24 -25.63
CA PHE A 395 -10.18 -13.94 -24.70
C PHE A 395 -11.65 -13.78 -25.08
N LEU A 396 -12.05 -12.62 -25.60
CA LEU A 396 -13.40 -12.34 -26.09
C LEU A 396 -13.67 -13.00 -27.46
N SER A 397 -12.65 -13.17 -28.32
CA SER A 397 -12.77 -13.86 -29.61
C SER A 397 -12.75 -15.39 -29.51
N ILE A 398 -12.35 -15.94 -28.37
CA ILE A 398 -12.59 -17.36 -27.99
C ILE A 398 -14.04 -17.53 -27.43
N GLY A 399 -14.93 -16.60 -27.76
CA GLY A 399 -16.34 -16.57 -27.36
C GLY A 399 -17.10 -17.87 -27.64
N GLU A 400 -17.76 -18.36 -26.58
CA GLU A 400 -18.90 -19.29 -26.47
C GLU A 400 -18.90 -20.66 -27.18
N GLU A 401 -18.25 -20.84 -28.33
CA GLU A 401 -18.42 -22.04 -29.16
C GLU A 401 -17.58 -23.25 -28.70
N LYS A 402 -16.42 -23.02 -28.07
CA LYS A 402 -15.55 -24.10 -27.56
C LYS A 402 -15.75 -24.48 -26.10
N LEU A 403 -16.42 -23.64 -25.29
CA LEU A 403 -16.68 -23.93 -23.88
C LEU A 403 -17.81 -24.95 -23.64
N ARG A 404 -18.62 -25.26 -24.66
CA ARG A 404 -19.71 -26.25 -24.58
C ARG A 404 -19.34 -27.68 -24.99
N GLN A 405 -18.12 -27.93 -25.49
CA GLN A 405 -17.73 -29.24 -26.05
C GLN A 405 -16.64 -30.00 -25.28
N ILE A 406 -16.18 -29.51 -24.12
CA ILE A 406 -15.16 -30.20 -23.32
C ILE A 406 -15.84 -31.04 -22.23
N PRO A 407 -15.72 -32.39 -22.24
CA PRO A 407 -16.28 -33.24 -21.18
C PRO A 407 -15.59 -32.95 -19.84
N THR A 408 -16.39 -32.81 -18.78
CA THR A 408 -16.01 -32.32 -17.43
C THR A 408 -15.02 -33.20 -16.64
N LYS A 409 -14.31 -34.15 -17.26
CA LYS A 409 -13.41 -35.10 -16.56
C LYS A 409 -11.93 -35.03 -16.97
N MET A 410 -11.51 -34.03 -17.74
CA MET A 410 -10.08 -33.81 -18.08
C MET A 410 -9.65 -32.33 -18.02
N LEU A 411 -9.81 -31.68 -16.87
CA LEU A 411 -9.15 -30.40 -16.58
C LEU A 411 -8.38 -30.48 -15.25
N PRO A 412 -7.10 -30.05 -15.19
CA PRO A 412 -6.36 -29.93 -13.92
C PRO A 412 -7.05 -28.92 -12.98
N HIS A 413 -7.00 -29.18 -11.68
CA HIS A 413 -7.72 -28.49 -10.58
C HIS A 413 -7.40 -27.00 -10.33
N HIS A 414 -7.02 -26.23 -11.34
CA HIS A 414 -6.78 -24.79 -11.21
C HIS A 414 -7.52 -24.01 -12.28
N TYR A 415 -8.85 -23.85 -12.18
CA TYR A 415 -9.62 -22.76 -12.81
C TYR A 415 -11.09 -22.86 -12.38
N VAL A 416 -11.47 -22.22 -11.26
CA VAL A 416 -12.86 -21.82 -10.99
C VAL A 416 -12.81 -20.48 -10.22
N ASN A 417 -13.59 -19.50 -10.68
CA ASN A 417 -13.77 -18.13 -10.18
C ASN A 417 -12.64 -17.13 -10.45
N GLY A 418 -12.71 -16.53 -11.63
CA GLY A 418 -11.86 -15.43 -12.08
C GLY A 418 -12.52 -14.06 -11.90
N PHE A 419 -11.92 -13.22 -11.06
CA PHE A 419 -11.84 -11.78 -11.30
C PHE A 419 -10.36 -11.44 -11.49
N PHE A 420 -10.03 -10.95 -12.68
CA PHE A 420 -8.70 -10.38 -12.97
C PHE A 420 -8.61 -9.02 -12.28
N ASN A 421 -8.01 -8.96 -11.10
CA ASN A 421 -7.51 -7.69 -10.55
C ASN A 421 -6.16 -7.37 -11.19
N VAL A 422 -6.21 -6.90 -12.44
CA VAL A 422 -5.09 -6.20 -13.07
C VAL A 422 -5.23 -4.74 -12.69
N ILE A 423 -4.20 -4.20 -12.05
CA ILE A 423 -4.04 -2.80 -11.58
C ILE A 423 -4.87 -1.82 -12.43
N ASN A 424 -5.86 -1.18 -11.78
CA ASN A 424 -6.62 -0.07 -12.34
C ASN A 424 -5.70 1.16 -12.42
N ILE A 425 -4.91 1.23 -13.49
CA ILE A 425 -4.00 2.34 -13.77
C ILE A 425 -4.78 3.63 -13.98
N GLU A 426 -6.05 3.58 -14.42
CA GLU A 426 -6.91 4.77 -14.45
C GLU A 426 -7.12 5.38 -13.05
N GLU A 427 -7.12 4.57 -11.99
CA GLU A 427 -7.24 5.07 -10.61
C GLU A 427 -5.94 5.70 -10.10
N TYR A 428 -4.79 5.27 -10.64
CA TYR A 428 -3.47 5.84 -10.36
C TYR A 428 -3.22 7.13 -11.16
N ILE A 429 -3.69 7.18 -12.42
CA ILE A 429 -3.61 8.37 -13.28
C ILE A 429 -4.65 9.42 -12.84
N LYS A 430 -5.91 9.05 -12.58
CA LYS A 430 -6.93 9.98 -12.03
C LYS A 430 -6.53 10.58 -10.69
N LYS A 431 -5.80 9.85 -9.83
CA LYS A 431 -5.27 10.41 -8.57
C LYS A 431 -4.07 11.33 -8.77
N ARG A 432 -3.32 11.17 -9.85
CA ARG A 432 -2.15 12.03 -10.19
C ARG A 432 -2.59 13.30 -10.92
N ASP A 433 -3.58 13.22 -11.79
CA ASP A 433 -4.08 14.38 -12.54
C ASP A 433 -4.96 15.28 -11.66
N LEU A 434 -5.69 14.72 -10.68
CA LEU A 434 -6.35 15.56 -9.65
C LEU A 434 -5.37 16.31 -8.73
N GLN A 435 -4.09 15.95 -8.70
CA GLN A 435 -3.06 16.60 -7.87
C GLN A 435 -2.15 17.56 -8.64
N LEU A 436 -2.23 17.58 -9.98
CA LEU A 436 -1.51 18.49 -10.85
C LEU A 436 -2.55 19.14 -11.75
N GLY A 437 -3.21 20.20 -11.29
CA GLY A 437 -4.37 20.80 -11.96
C GLY A 437 -4.17 21.05 -13.46
N ILE A 438 -4.58 20.06 -14.25
CA ILE A 438 -4.85 20.07 -15.68
C ILE A 438 -6.18 19.35 -15.86
#